data_AF-A0A7C0ZRP9-F1
#
_entry.id   AF-A0A7C0ZRP9-F1
#
_cell.length_a   1.000
_cell.length_b   1.000
_cell.length_c   1.000
_cell.angle_alpha   90.00
_cell.angle_beta   90.00
_cell.angle_gamma   90.00
#
_symmetry.space_group_name_H-M   'P 1'
#
loop_
_entity.id
_entity.type
_entity.pdbx_description
1 polymer ?
#
loop_
_entity_poly.entity_id
_entity_poly.type
_entity_poly.pdbx_seq_one_letter_code
_entity_poly.pdbx_strand_id
1 'polypeptide(L)'
;MNVTRYGGNYEPNGYTDKLESGKSFEVCRGGAAMRLNRLIISIVVAVVLSVLPSSASSEVTCCSPPNVISCDADGNQKEEFVAGESVYITATGLRSNGWHYVIIQDHLVGDGDLFNISEDPSEAWWHERPWTKVDFFVTNSSGCSESPILIWGSIPHGNQKTYDIVVNAFGILPFLTYNDSIDGLDSVGVSGGGGFLAPVPELPTIILTAIGLIGAIALGRRR
;
A
#
# COMPACT_ATOMS: atom_id res chain seq x y z
N MET A 1 15.94 -27.92 -38.37
CA MET A 1 16.31 -27.26 -37.10
C MET A 1 15.45 -27.87 -36.01
N ASN A 2 16.08 -28.53 -35.04
CA ASN A 2 15.44 -29.29 -33.98
C ASN A 2 14.82 -28.35 -32.94
N VAL A 3 13.54 -28.58 -32.62
CA VAL A 3 12.83 -27.93 -31.52
C VAL A 3 12.83 -28.90 -30.35
N THR A 4 13.68 -28.65 -29.36
CA THR A 4 13.66 -29.39 -28.10
C THR A 4 12.57 -28.80 -27.20
N ARG A 5 11.50 -29.56 -27.00
CA ARG A 5 10.46 -29.27 -26.00
C ARG A 5 11.02 -29.52 -24.60
N TYR A 6 11.08 -28.49 -23.75
CA TYR A 6 11.16 -28.68 -22.29
C TYR A 6 9.73 -28.76 -21.74
N GLY A 7 9.30 -29.97 -21.41
CA GLY A 7 8.11 -30.21 -20.59
C GLY A 7 8.52 -30.19 -19.12
N GLY A 8 8.13 -29.14 -18.40
CA GLY A 8 8.18 -29.11 -16.94
C GLY A 8 6.84 -29.56 -16.39
N ASN A 9 6.79 -30.77 -15.83
CA ASN A 9 5.69 -31.22 -14.98
C ASN A 9 5.82 -30.52 -13.63
N TYR A 10 4.83 -29.73 -13.24
CA TYR A 10 4.68 -29.26 -11.87
C TYR A 10 3.93 -30.34 -11.07
N GLU A 11 4.65 -31.06 -10.22
CA GLU A 11 4.04 -31.81 -9.12
C GLU A 11 4.10 -30.98 -7.82
N PRO A 12 3.02 -30.97 -7.00
CA PRO A 12 2.95 -30.20 -5.78
C PRO A 12 3.58 -30.97 -4.62
N ASN A 13 4.86 -30.69 -4.33
CA ASN A 13 5.47 -31.04 -3.05
C ASN A 13 5.20 -29.86 -2.10
N GLY A 14 4.38 -29.94 -1.06
CA GLY A 14 4.28 -31.05 -0.11
C GLY A 14 5.45 -30.95 0.87
N TYR A 15 5.43 -29.93 1.73
CA TYR A 15 6.41 -29.78 2.81
C TYR A 15 6.06 -30.78 3.92
N THR A 16 6.60 -32.00 3.84
CA THR A 16 6.57 -32.96 4.94
C THR A 16 7.95 -33.00 5.57
N ASP A 17 8.07 -32.49 6.80
CA ASP A 17 9.22 -32.76 7.64
C ASP A 17 9.32 -34.27 7.88
N LYS A 18 10.41 -34.85 7.38
CA LYS A 18 10.83 -36.22 7.69
C LYS A 18 11.42 -36.22 9.10
N LEU A 19 10.62 -36.65 10.08
CA LEU A 19 11.17 -37.18 11.32
C LEU A 19 11.73 -38.58 11.01
N GLU A 20 13.05 -38.71 11.08
CA GLU A 20 13.75 -39.98 10.95
C GLU A 20 13.31 -40.95 12.06
N SER A 21 12.53 -41.95 11.65
CA SER A 21 12.21 -43.14 12.43
C SER A 21 13.40 -44.09 12.40
N GLY A 22 14.06 -44.29 13.53
CA GLY A 22 15.08 -45.32 13.67
C GLY A 22 15.60 -45.49 15.09
N LYS A 23 14.83 -46.17 15.94
CA LYS A 23 15.30 -47.16 16.95
C LYS A 23 14.13 -47.66 17.81
N SER A 24 13.77 -48.92 17.59
CA SER A 24 12.98 -49.74 18.52
C SER A 24 13.77 -49.97 19.80
N PHE A 25 13.18 -49.66 20.96
CA PHE A 25 13.68 -50.11 22.26
C PHE A 25 12.61 -50.97 22.91
N GLU A 26 12.87 -52.28 22.94
CA GLU A 26 12.18 -53.22 23.83
C GLU A 26 12.42 -52.78 25.28
N VAL A 27 11.35 -52.52 26.02
CA VAL A 27 11.41 -52.34 27.47
C VAL A 27 10.86 -53.61 28.11
N CYS A 28 11.78 -54.41 28.65
CA CYS A 28 11.49 -55.54 29.50
C CYS A 28 10.64 -55.12 30.72
N ARG A 29 9.58 -55.89 30.98
CA ARG A 29 8.91 -55.94 32.28
C ARG A 29 9.92 -56.38 33.34
N GLY A 30 10.07 -55.59 34.39
CA GLY A 30 10.81 -56.00 35.58
C GLY A 30 10.71 -54.99 36.71
N GLY A 31 9.93 -55.34 37.73
CA GLY A 31 10.29 -55.14 39.14
C GLY A 31 10.43 -53.71 39.69
N ALA A 32 9.40 -53.31 40.45
CA ALA A 32 9.49 -52.66 41.76
C ALA A 32 10.64 -51.66 42.01
N ALA A 33 10.32 -50.36 41.89
CA ALA A 33 10.63 -49.30 42.86
C ALA A 33 10.49 -47.93 42.19
N MET A 34 9.28 -47.36 42.16
CA MET A 34 9.09 -45.96 41.76
C MET A 34 8.00 -45.31 42.59
N ARG A 35 8.40 -44.76 43.75
CA ARG A 35 7.63 -43.79 44.52
C ARG A 35 8.58 -42.74 45.10
N LEU A 36 9.09 -41.83 44.26
CA LEU A 36 9.42 -40.45 44.68
C LEU A 36 9.86 -39.53 43.53
N ASN A 37 10.48 -40.06 42.46
CA ASN A 37 11.12 -39.22 41.43
C ASN A 37 10.19 -38.69 40.32
N ARG A 38 8.92 -39.09 40.29
CA ARG A 38 7.95 -38.57 39.30
C ARG A 38 7.32 -37.23 39.70
N LEU A 39 7.38 -36.83 40.97
CA LEU A 39 6.80 -35.56 41.41
C LEU A 39 7.73 -34.37 41.13
N ILE A 40 9.05 -34.55 41.25
CA ILE A 40 10.03 -33.48 41.09
C ILE A 40 10.17 -33.06 39.62
N ILE A 41 10.08 -34.01 38.69
CA ILE A 41 10.20 -33.72 37.24
C ILE A 41 8.96 -32.95 36.72
N SER A 42 7.76 -33.23 37.23
CA SER A 42 6.55 -32.48 36.84
C SER A 42 6.52 -31.05 37.36
N ILE A 43 7.15 -30.75 38.51
CA ILE A 43 7.21 -29.38 39.04
C ILE A 43 8.21 -28.53 38.23
N VAL A 44 9.33 -29.10 37.80
CA VAL A 44 10.33 -28.36 37.00
C VAL A 44 9.80 -28.01 35.60
N VAL A 45 9.02 -28.88 34.95
CA VAL A 45 8.42 -28.60 33.63
C VAL A 45 7.31 -27.55 33.70
N ALA A 46 6.55 -27.49 34.79
CA ALA A 46 5.52 -26.46 34.97
C ALA A 46 6.10 -25.06 35.27
N VAL A 47 7.24 -24.99 35.99
CA VAL A 47 7.89 -23.72 36.34
C VAL A 47 8.70 -23.13 35.16
N VAL A 48 9.23 -23.97 34.27
CA VAL A 48 9.96 -23.48 33.08
C VAL A 48 9.00 -22.98 31.98
N LEU A 49 7.75 -23.45 31.93
CA LEU A 49 6.76 -22.96 30.96
C LEU A 49 6.09 -21.63 31.35
N SER A 50 6.23 -21.16 32.59
CA SER A 50 5.60 -19.92 33.08
C SER A 50 6.46 -18.66 32.91
N VAL A 51 7.62 -18.74 32.26
CA VAL A 51 8.55 -17.61 32.05
C VAL A 51 8.77 -17.31 30.57
N LEU A 52 7.87 -17.75 29.69
CA LEU A 52 7.83 -17.15 28.35
C LEU A 52 7.14 -15.80 28.49
N PRO A 53 7.82 -14.67 28.25
CA PRO A 53 7.11 -13.42 28.05
C PRO A 53 6.18 -13.64 26.86
N SER A 54 4.88 -13.68 27.13
CA SER A 54 3.89 -13.42 26.09
C SER A 54 4.13 -11.98 25.66
N SER A 55 5.01 -11.78 24.68
CA SER A 55 5.00 -10.59 23.88
C SER A 55 3.69 -10.63 23.11
N ALA A 56 2.60 -10.25 23.80
CA ALA A 56 1.45 -9.72 23.14
C ALA A 56 2.01 -8.55 22.32
N SER A 57 2.13 -8.77 21.03
CA SER A 57 2.24 -7.66 20.10
C SER A 57 0.96 -6.88 20.31
N SER A 58 1.02 -5.85 21.15
CA SER A 58 0.05 -4.77 21.08
C SER A 58 0.18 -4.28 19.64
N GLU A 59 -0.71 -4.75 18.77
CA GLU A 59 -1.00 -4.04 17.54
C GLU A 59 -1.36 -2.64 18.03
N VAL A 60 -0.45 -1.69 17.82
CA VAL A 60 -0.71 -0.28 18.08
C VAL A 60 -1.68 0.10 16.97
N THR A 61 -2.95 -0.24 17.18
CA THR A 61 -4.04 0.25 16.36
C THR A 61 -4.10 1.74 16.66
N CYS A 62 -3.52 2.54 15.76
CA CYS A 62 -3.70 3.98 15.79
C CYS A 62 -5.21 4.24 15.81
N CYS A 63 -5.71 4.87 16.87
CA CYS A 63 -7.13 5.23 17.00
C CYS A 63 -7.54 6.38 16.07
N SER A 64 -6.70 6.73 15.10
CA SER A 64 -7.07 7.67 14.04
C SER A 64 -7.78 6.88 12.94
N PRO A 65 -8.90 7.40 12.39
CA PRO A 65 -9.41 6.86 11.14
C PRO A 65 -8.30 6.88 10.09
N PRO A 66 -8.29 5.89 9.17
CA PRO A 66 -7.33 5.89 8.08
C PRO A 66 -7.48 7.19 7.27
N ASN A 67 -6.34 7.81 6.95
CA ASN A 67 -6.26 9.11 6.28
C ASN A 67 -5.01 9.17 5.41
N VAL A 68 -5.21 9.49 4.14
CA VAL A 68 -4.21 9.62 3.08
C VAL A 68 -4.36 11.01 2.52
N ILE A 69 -3.26 11.74 2.40
CA ILE A 69 -3.26 13.10 1.84
C ILE A 69 -2.22 13.21 0.75
N SER A 70 -2.55 13.95 -0.30
CA SER A 70 -1.58 14.41 -1.29
C SER A 70 -0.63 15.46 -0.72
N CYS A 71 0.66 15.37 -1.05
CA CYS A 71 1.70 16.25 -0.53
C CYS A 71 2.86 16.46 -1.53
N ASP A 72 3.74 17.40 -1.18
CA ASP A 72 5.04 17.56 -1.84
C ASP A 72 6.10 16.58 -1.29
N ALA A 73 7.33 16.67 -1.82
CA ALA A 73 8.45 15.81 -1.43
C ALA A 73 8.87 15.97 0.05
N ASP A 74 8.57 17.13 0.65
CA ASP A 74 8.88 17.43 2.05
C ASP A 74 7.73 17.00 2.99
N GLY A 75 6.60 16.52 2.43
CA GLY A 75 5.44 16.07 3.18
C GLY A 75 4.44 17.19 3.52
N ASN A 76 4.56 18.36 2.89
CA ASN A 76 3.56 19.42 3.08
C ASN A 76 2.32 19.11 2.22
N GLN A 77 1.14 19.14 2.84
CA GLN A 77 -0.12 18.91 2.15
C GLN A 77 -0.26 19.87 0.96
N LYS A 78 -0.64 19.30 -0.18
CA LYS A 78 -0.78 20.03 -1.43
C LYS A 78 -1.78 19.32 -2.34
N GLU A 79 -2.80 20.06 -2.77
CA GLU A 79 -3.92 19.53 -3.57
C GLU A 79 -3.93 20.07 -5.01
N GLU A 80 -3.00 20.97 -5.36
CA GLU A 80 -2.91 21.57 -6.69
C GLU A 80 -1.49 21.44 -7.20
N PHE A 81 -1.30 20.74 -8.32
CA PHE A 81 0.02 20.48 -8.88
C PHE A 81 0.11 21.02 -10.31
N VAL A 82 1.21 21.68 -10.65
CA VAL A 82 1.46 22.15 -12.02
C VAL A 82 2.18 21.08 -12.84
N ALA A 83 2.26 21.28 -14.15
CA ALA A 83 3.02 20.37 -15.02
C ALA A 83 4.51 20.34 -14.61
N GLY A 84 5.11 19.15 -14.69
CA GLY A 84 6.50 18.90 -14.29
C GLY A 84 6.68 18.55 -12.82
N GLU A 85 5.72 18.88 -11.95
CA GLU A 85 5.79 18.51 -10.53
C GLU A 85 5.53 17.02 -10.32
N SER A 86 5.92 16.55 -9.13
CA SER A 86 5.69 15.19 -8.66
C SER A 86 4.62 15.20 -7.57
N VAL A 87 3.82 14.13 -7.49
CA VAL A 87 2.83 13.93 -6.44
C VAL A 87 3.34 12.90 -5.45
N TYR A 88 3.34 13.27 -4.17
CA TYR A 88 3.63 12.38 -3.07
C TYR A 88 2.37 12.18 -2.21
N ILE A 89 2.39 11.16 -1.37
CA ILE A 89 1.37 10.95 -0.34
C ILE A 89 1.98 10.75 1.04
N THR A 90 1.23 11.11 2.07
CA THR A 90 1.43 10.58 3.42
C THR A 90 0.18 9.85 3.86
N ALA A 91 0.36 8.79 4.63
CA ALA A 91 -0.73 7.93 5.06
C ALA A 91 -0.65 7.64 6.57
N THR A 92 -1.81 7.63 7.23
CA THR A 92 -1.96 7.37 8.67
C THR A 92 -3.20 6.52 8.93
N GLY A 93 -3.26 5.85 10.08
CA GLY A 93 -4.43 5.06 10.49
C GLY A 93 -4.68 3.81 9.66
N LEU A 94 -3.76 3.43 8.76
CA LEU A 94 -3.84 2.22 7.96
C LEU A 94 -3.45 0.98 8.77
N ARG A 95 -3.65 -0.22 8.18
CA ARG A 95 -3.22 -1.49 8.80
C ARG A 95 -1.72 -1.48 9.08
N SER A 96 -1.34 -1.57 10.36
CA SER A 96 0.05 -1.59 10.84
C SER A 96 0.88 -2.73 10.25
N ASN A 97 2.15 -2.46 9.94
CA ASN A 97 3.08 -3.41 9.32
C ASN A 97 2.49 -4.09 8.05
N GLY A 98 1.54 -3.42 7.39
CA GLY A 98 0.82 -3.92 6.25
C GLY A 98 1.43 -3.44 4.94
N TRP A 99 1.38 -4.29 3.93
CA TRP A 99 1.57 -3.88 2.54
C TRP A 99 0.29 -3.23 2.03
N HIS A 100 0.47 -2.06 1.44
CA HIS A 100 -0.59 -1.28 0.82
C HIS A 100 -0.21 -1.00 -0.63
N TYR A 101 -1.23 -0.81 -1.45
CA TYR A 101 -1.07 -0.40 -2.82
C TYR A 101 -1.85 0.88 -3.06
N VAL A 102 -1.31 1.74 -3.91
CA VAL A 102 -1.92 3.02 -4.28
C VAL A 102 -2.16 3.07 -5.78
N ILE A 103 -3.32 3.61 -6.14
CA ILE A 103 -3.75 3.82 -7.52
C ILE A 103 -4.34 5.22 -7.62
N ILE A 104 -3.98 5.94 -8.67
CA ILE A 104 -4.60 7.23 -9.01
C ILE A 104 -5.73 6.98 -10.01
N GLN A 105 -6.90 7.58 -9.78
CA GLN A 105 -8.05 7.52 -10.70
C GLN A 105 -8.40 8.92 -11.22
N ASP A 106 -8.96 9.02 -12.42
CA ASP A 106 -9.26 10.32 -13.05
C ASP A 106 -10.61 10.92 -12.61
N HIS A 107 -11.26 10.26 -11.65
CA HIS A 107 -12.52 10.62 -11.01
C HIS A 107 -12.54 10.07 -9.58
N LEU A 108 -13.45 10.61 -8.77
CA LEU A 108 -13.70 10.12 -7.42
C LEU A 108 -14.29 8.71 -7.47
N VAL A 109 -13.74 7.80 -6.68
CA VAL A 109 -14.16 6.40 -6.64
C VAL A 109 -15.16 6.18 -5.50
N GLY A 110 -16.30 5.55 -5.81
CA GLY A 110 -17.35 5.22 -4.84
C GLY A 110 -17.33 3.76 -4.41
N ASP A 111 -17.74 3.46 -3.17
CA ASP A 111 -17.65 2.11 -2.58
C ASP A 111 -18.15 1.00 -3.53
N GLY A 112 -17.34 -0.05 -3.71
CA GLY A 112 -17.62 -1.15 -4.62
C GLY A 112 -17.27 -0.91 -6.10
N ASP A 113 -16.81 0.28 -6.47
CA ASP A 113 -16.35 0.56 -7.84
C ASP A 113 -15.10 -0.27 -8.19
N LEU A 114 -14.95 -0.58 -9.49
CA LEU A 114 -13.78 -1.28 -10.01
C LEU A 114 -12.70 -0.28 -10.41
N PHE A 115 -11.46 -0.53 -9.99
CA PHE A 115 -10.34 0.33 -10.39
C PHE A 115 -10.00 0.14 -11.87
N ASN A 116 -9.83 1.26 -12.55
CA ASN A 116 -9.30 1.29 -13.89
C ASN A 116 -7.79 1.57 -13.85
N ILE A 117 -6.98 0.51 -13.85
CA ILE A 117 -5.50 0.60 -13.87
C ILE A 117 -4.98 1.43 -15.07
N SER A 118 -5.75 1.54 -16.15
CA SER A 118 -5.33 2.33 -17.31
C SER A 118 -5.39 3.85 -17.09
N GLU A 119 -6.18 4.30 -16.10
CA GLU A 119 -6.26 5.71 -15.71
C GLU A 119 -5.10 6.15 -14.84
N ASP A 120 -4.41 5.21 -14.19
CA ASP A 120 -3.28 5.50 -13.33
C ASP A 120 -2.12 6.09 -14.17
N PRO A 121 -1.80 7.39 -13.96
CA PRO A 121 -0.71 8.05 -14.63
C PRO A 121 0.63 7.79 -13.93
N SER A 122 0.64 7.06 -12.80
CA SER A 122 1.88 6.60 -12.19
C SER A 122 2.68 5.79 -13.20
N GLU A 123 3.91 6.23 -13.47
CA GLU A 123 4.90 5.41 -14.13
C GLU A 123 5.37 4.40 -13.08
N ALA A 124 4.62 3.31 -12.86
CA ALA A 124 5.01 2.37 -11.82
C ALA A 124 6.46 1.94 -12.04
N TRP A 125 7.26 2.18 -11.01
CA TRP A 125 8.73 2.13 -11.04
C TRP A 125 9.30 0.73 -11.28
N TRP A 126 8.45 -0.26 -11.55
CA TRP A 126 8.78 -1.67 -11.60
C TRP A 126 8.17 -2.41 -12.81
N HIS A 127 8.23 -1.86 -14.03
CA HIS A 127 7.71 -2.58 -15.20
C HIS A 127 8.74 -3.52 -15.88
N GLU A 128 8.75 -4.79 -15.46
CA GLU A 128 8.98 -5.93 -16.37
C GLU A 128 7.67 -6.66 -16.73
N ARG A 129 6.51 -6.30 -16.15
CA ARG A 129 5.23 -6.99 -16.38
C ARG A 129 4.08 -6.03 -16.72
N PRO A 130 3.29 -6.27 -17.78
CA PRO A 130 2.22 -5.37 -18.26
C PRO A 130 1.05 -5.06 -17.31
N TRP A 131 1.02 -5.60 -16.09
CA TRP A 131 -0.15 -5.62 -15.19
C TRP A 131 0.05 -4.79 -13.92
N THR A 132 1.01 -3.87 -13.94
CA THR A 132 1.76 -3.56 -12.72
C THR A 132 2.04 -2.08 -12.61
N LYS A 133 1.05 -1.29 -13.06
CA LYS A 133 0.88 0.15 -12.80
C LYS A 133 0.22 0.35 -11.44
N VAL A 134 0.93 -0.01 -10.39
CA VAL A 134 0.48 0.16 -9.01
C VAL A 134 1.71 0.39 -8.16
N ASP A 135 1.71 1.45 -7.37
CA ASP A 135 2.78 1.73 -6.40
C ASP A 135 2.46 1.03 -5.09
N PHE A 136 3.50 0.51 -4.42
CA PHE A 136 3.37 -0.22 -3.17
C PHE A 136 4.18 0.45 -2.06
N PHE A 137 3.63 0.43 -0.86
CA PHE A 137 4.34 0.88 0.32
C PHE A 137 3.99 0.03 1.55
N VAL A 138 4.83 0.15 2.57
CA VAL A 138 4.63 -0.52 3.86
C VAL A 138 4.45 0.54 4.92
N THR A 139 3.51 0.29 5.83
CA THR A 139 3.30 1.15 6.99
C THR A 139 4.06 0.61 8.20
N ASN A 140 4.43 1.51 9.10
CA ASN A 140 5.11 1.14 10.34
C ASN A 140 4.16 0.45 11.34
N SER A 141 4.68 0.16 12.54
CA SER A 141 3.92 -0.49 13.62
C SER A 141 2.72 0.31 14.11
N SER A 142 2.64 1.60 13.82
CA SER A 142 1.51 2.48 14.15
C SER A 142 0.56 2.68 12.97
N GLY A 143 0.77 2.03 11.83
CA GLY A 143 -0.09 2.20 10.66
C GLY A 143 0.13 3.50 9.89
N CYS A 144 1.32 4.11 9.99
CA CYS A 144 1.69 5.32 9.28
C CYS A 144 2.78 5.05 8.23
N SER A 145 2.82 5.85 7.17
CA SER A 145 3.99 5.97 6.29
C SER A 145 5.14 6.62 7.05
N GLU A 146 6.37 6.10 6.90
CA GLU A 146 7.55 6.66 7.58
C GLU A 146 8.10 7.93 6.91
N SER A 147 7.80 8.12 5.62
CA SER A 147 8.17 9.28 4.82
C SER A 147 7.11 9.52 3.73
N PRO A 148 7.10 10.69 3.07
CA PRO A 148 6.33 10.89 1.84
C PRO A 148 6.65 9.81 0.81
N ILE A 149 5.61 9.28 0.18
CA ILE A 149 5.70 8.21 -0.82
C ILE A 149 5.44 8.83 -2.19
N LEU A 150 6.38 8.72 -3.12
CA LEU A 150 6.19 9.19 -4.49
C LEU A 150 5.17 8.29 -5.20
N ILE A 151 4.11 8.89 -5.75
CA ILE A 151 3.07 8.19 -6.51
C ILE A 151 2.93 8.68 -7.96
N TRP A 152 3.47 9.86 -8.27
CA TRP A 152 3.52 10.36 -9.65
C TRP A 152 4.81 11.14 -9.88
N GLY A 153 5.71 10.59 -10.70
CA GLY A 153 7.06 11.14 -10.92
C GLY A 153 7.08 12.50 -11.61
N SER A 154 6.30 12.71 -12.66
CA SER A 154 6.22 14.00 -13.35
C SER A 154 4.88 14.16 -14.05
N ILE A 155 4.16 15.23 -13.69
CA ILE A 155 2.86 15.52 -14.27
C ILE A 155 3.04 16.07 -15.69
N PRO A 156 2.43 15.46 -16.72
CA PRO A 156 2.53 15.95 -18.09
C PRO A 156 1.76 17.27 -18.26
N HIS A 157 2.16 18.06 -19.25
CA HIS A 157 1.33 19.17 -19.70
C HIS A 157 0.01 18.65 -20.27
N GLY A 158 -1.09 19.37 -20.01
CA GLY A 158 -2.39 18.94 -20.49
C GLY A 158 -3.53 19.79 -19.94
N ASN A 159 -4.75 19.26 -20.10
CA ASN A 159 -5.94 19.82 -19.50
C ASN A 159 -5.97 19.47 -18.02
N GLN A 160 -6.33 20.45 -17.19
CA GLN A 160 -6.58 20.24 -15.77
C GLN A 160 -7.66 19.17 -15.56
N LYS A 161 -7.38 18.23 -14.67
CA LYS A 161 -8.31 17.20 -14.20
C LYS A 161 -8.29 17.13 -12.68
N THR A 162 -9.34 16.55 -12.11
CA THR A 162 -9.35 16.13 -10.70
C THR A 162 -8.97 14.66 -10.67
N TYR A 163 -8.08 14.28 -9.76
CA TYR A 163 -7.65 12.91 -9.55
C TYR A 163 -8.00 12.49 -8.13
N ASP A 164 -8.31 11.22 -7.98
CA ASP A 164 -8.52 10.58 -6.69
C ASP A 164 -7.34 9.66 -6.34
N ILE A 165 -7.05 9.51 -5.05
CA ILE A 165 -5.96 8.67 -4.54
C ILE A 165 -6.56 7.52 -3.76
N VAL A 166 -6.58 6.35 -4.36
CA VAL A 166 -7.11 5.14 -3.73
C VAL A 166 -5.98 4.37 -3.07
N VAL A 167 -6.13 4.03 -1.80
CA VAL A 167 -5.18 3.19 -1.05
C VAL A 167 -5.89 1.96 -0.49
N ASN A 168 -5.39 0.77 -0.80
CA ASN A 168 -5.98 -0.46 -0.26
C ASN A 168 -4.93 -1.43 0.26
N ALA A 169 -5.35 -2.21 1.25
CA ALA A 169 -4.54 -3.25 1.87
C ALA A 169 -4.33 -4.42 0.91
N PHE A 170 -3.08 -4.81 0.72
CA PHE A 170 -2.75 -5.95 -0.12
C PHE A 170 -3.21 -7.26 0.52
N GLY A 171 -3.93 -8.09 -0.25
CA GLY A 171 -4.30 -9.46 0.12
C GLY A 171 -5.55 -9.65 0.98
N ILE A 172 -6.40 -8.63 1.15
CA ILE A 172 -7.63 -8.71 1.99
C ILE A 172 -8.93 -8.78 1.17
N LEU A 173 -8.96 -8.26 -0.05
CA LEU A 173 -10.15 -8.17 -0.91
C LEU A 173 -9.88 -8.67 -2.33
N PRO A 174 -10.91 -8.89 -3.19
CA PRO A 174 -10.66 -9.02 -4.61
C PRO A 174 -9.80 -7.85 -5.08
N PHE A 175 -8.68 -8.19 -5.70
CA PHE A 175 -7.79 -7.22 -6.32
C PHE A 175 -8.65 -6.33 -7.25
N LEU A 176 -8.60 -5.01 -7.06
CA LEU A 176 -9.27 -4.00 -7.90
C LEU A 176 -10.72 -3.61 -7.58
N THR A 177 -11.26 -3.96 -6.42
CA THR A 177 -12.55 -3.38 -5.96
C THR A 177 -12.29 -2.40 -4.83
N TYR A 178 -12.86 -1.20 -4.95
CA TYR A 178 -12.81 -0.19 -3.91
C TYR A 178 -13.64 -0.61 -2.69
N ASN A 179 -13.14 -0.28 -1.51
CA ASN A 179 -13.83 -0.49 -0.25
C ASN A 179 -13.57 0.69 0.69
N ASP A 180 -14.59 1.51 0.89
CA ASP A 180 -14.50 2.76 1.67
C ASP A 180 -14.17 2.54 3.16
N SER A 181 -14.50 1.36 3.69
CA SER A 181 -14.27 1.02 5.10
C SER A 181 -12.83 0.59 5.40
N ILE A 182 -12.06 0.29 4.36
CA ILE A 182 -10.65 -0.16 4.45
C ILE A 182 -9.71 0.91 3.91
N ASP A 183 -10.19 1.76 3.01
CA ASP A 183 -9.44 2.88 2.50
C ASP A 183 -9.42 4.04 3.51
N GLY A 184 -8.26 4.68 3.62
CA GLY A 184 -8.07 5.92 4.33
C GLY A 184 -8.22 7.12 3.43
N LEU A 185 -9.18 7.09 2.51
CA LEU A 185 -9.20 7.99 1.37
C LEU A 185 -9.21 9.47 1.80
N ASP A 186 -8.48 10.27 1.01
CA ASP A 186 -8.40 11.73 0.98
C ASP A 186 -9.78 12.36 0.70
N SER A 187 -10.72 12.16 1.62
CA SER A 187 -12.09 12.68 1.56
C SER A 187 -12.14 14.20 1.82
N VAL A 188 -10.99 14.87 1.91
CA VAL A 188 -10.86 16.25 2.36
C VAL A 188 -9.86 17.02 1.49
N GLY A 189 -10.22 17.27 0.23
CA GLY A 189 -9.41 18.14 -0.64
C GLY A 189 -10.09 18.45 -1.96
N VAL A 190 -9.92 19.67 -2.49
CA VAL A 190 -10.67 20.28 -3.61
C VAL A 190 -12.17 20.50 -3.32
N SER A 191 -12.65 21.72 -3.57
CA SER A 191 -14.00 22.25 -3.27
C SER A 191 -15.18 21.43 -3.85
N GLY A 192 -15.42 20.22 -3.35
CA GLY A 192 -16.55 19.40 -3.75
C GLY A 192 -16.49 17.88 -3.51
N GLY A 193 -15.38 17.25 -3.10
CA GLY A 193 -15.46 15.79 -2.89
C GLY A 193 -14.20 14.93 -2.71
N GLY A 194 -13.01 15.48 -2.45
CA GLY A 194 -11.79 14.67 -2.27
C GLY A 194 -10.82 14.75 -3.46
N GLY A 195 -9.57 14.33 -3.25
CA GLY A 195 -8.54 14.23 -4.29
C GLY A 195 -7.68 15.49 -4.51
N PHE A 196 -7.06 15.59 -5.69
CA PHE A 196 -6.16 16.69 -6.08
C PHE A 196 -6.33 17.12 -7.56
N LEU A 197 -5.88 18.32 -7.91
CA LEU A 197 -5.95 18.91 -9.25
C LEU A 197 -4.59 18.88 -9.96
N ALA A 198 -4.56 18.39 -11.21
CA ALA A 198 -3.36 18.39 -12.03
C ALA A 198 -3.63 18.30 -13.55
N PRO A 199 -2.76 18.88 -14.40
CA PRO A 199 -1.92 20.02 -14.10
C PRO A 199 -2.76 21.30 -13.96
N VAL A 200 -2.45 22.14 -12.97
CA VAL A 200 -2.98 23.50 -12.86
C VAL A 200 -2.18 24.42 -13.79
N PRO A 201 -2.82 25.35 -14.52
CA PRO A 201 -2.09 26.32 -15.35
C PRO A 201 -1.12 27.16 -14.51
N GLU A 202 0.14 27.25 -14.93
CA GLU A 202 1.13 28.04 -14.22
C GLU A 202 0.76 29.55 -14.20
N LEU A 203 1.01 30.23 -13.08
CA LEU A 203 0.78 31.68 -12.94
C LEU A 203 1.38 32.53 -14.08
N PRO A 204 2.60 32.28 -14.59
CA PRO A 204 3.14 33.02 -15.73
C PRO A 204 2.27 32.90 -16.98
N THR A 205 1.71 31.71 -17.23
CA THR A 205 0.79 31.48 -18.36
C THR A 205 -0.49 32.28 -18.19
N ILE A 206 -1.03 32.35 -16.97
CA ILE A 206 -2.20 33.20 -16.65
C ILE A 206 -1.87 34.67 -16.88
N ILE A 207 -0.73 35.16 -16.38
CA ILE A 207 -0.31 36.56 -16.52
C ILE A 207 -0.09 36.93 -17.99
N LEU A 208 0.64 36.11 -18.75
CA LEU A 208 0.88 36.35 -20.18
C LEU A 208 -0.42 36.35 -20.98
N THR A 209 -1.33 35.43 -20.69
CA THR A 209 -2.65 35.37 -21.33
C THR A 209 -3.47 36.63 -21.02
N ALA A 210 -3.47 37.08 -19.77
CA ALA A 210 -4.17 38.29 -19.35
C ALA A 210 -3.60 39.55 -20.03
N ILE A 211 -2.27 39.69 -20.08
CA ILE A 211 -1.61 40.81 -20.76
C ILE A 211 -1.91 40.79 -22.26
N GLY A 212 -1.84 39.62 -22.90
CA GLY A 212 -2.17 39.43 -24.31
C GLY A 212 -3.62 39.83 -24.63
N LEU A 213 -4.56 39.44 -23.77
CA LEU A 213 -5.98 39.78 -23.92
C LEU A 213 -6.24 41.28 -23.77
N ILE A 214 -5.64 41.93 -22.77
CA ILE A 214 -5.73 43.38 -22.57
C ILE A 214 -5.16 44.13 -23.80
N GLY A 215 -4.02 43.67 -24.31
CA GLY A 215 -3.39 44.22 -25.52
C GLY A 215 -4.30 44.10 -26.75
N ALA A 216 -4.90 42.92 -26.96
CA ALA A 216 -5.81 42.69 -28.08
C ALA A 216 -7.07 43.58 -28.01
N ILE A 217 -7.68 43.73 -26.83
CA ILE A 217 -8.83 44.63 -26.61
C ILE A 217 -8.45 46.09 -26.89
N ALA A 218 -7.28 46.53 -26.41
CA ALA A 218 -6.78 47.89 -26.64
C ALA A 218 -6.53 48.16 -28.14
N LEU A 219 -6.02 47.18 -28.87
CA LEU A 219 -5.81 47.29 -30.32
C LEU A 219 -7.15 47.31 -31.08
N GLY A 220 -8.11 46.48 -30.66
CA GLY A 220 -9.44 46.39 -31.29
C GLY A 220 -10.27 47.66 -31.15
N ARG A 221 -10.13 48.40 -30.03
CA ARG A 221 -10.79 49.70 -29.82
C ARG A 221 -10.23 50.87 -30.64
N ARG A 222 -9.09 50.68 -31.33
CA ARG A 222 -8.46 51.71 -32.19
C ARG A 222 -8.86 51.60 -33.67
N ARG A 223 -9.73 50.65 -34.03
CA ARG A 223 -10.35 50.55 -35.36
C ARG A 223 -11.79 51.06 -35.29
#